data_AF-A0A2S2NHC6-F1
#
_entry.id   AF-A0A2S2NHC6-F1
#
_cell.length_a   1.000
_cell.length_b   1.000
_cell.length_c   1.000
_cell.angle_alpha   90.00
_cell.angle_beta   90.00
_cell.angle_gamma   90.00
#
_symmetry.space_group_name_H-M   'P 1'
#
loop_
_entity.id
_entity.type
_entity.pdbx_description
1 polymer ?
#
loop_
_entity_poly.entity_id
_entity_poly.type
_entity_poly.pdbx_seq_one_letter_code
_entity_poly.pdbx_strand_id
1 'polypeptide(L)'
;MSEYSTNFWMLVFEFFKKDVQKPEDNLMILVHWLLLKNDFQILELGCEVTNDKNVQPSDILPTNWSQHETYKLQYIHDKELFLLTAVKAAESLVLNLYNVKTKSVT
;
A
#
# COMPACT_ATOMS: atom_id res chain seq x y z
N MET A 1 0.31 -4.39 -24.77
CA MET A 1 0.78 -3.95 -23.44
C MET A 1 -0.35 -3.72 -22.44
N SER A 2 -1.58 -3.37 -22.86
CA SER A 2 -2.73 -3.16 -21.96
C SER A 2 -3.30 -4.44 -21.33
N GLU A 3 -3.38 -5.54 -22.08
CA GLU A 3 -3.95 -6.81 -21.57
C GLU A 3 -3.17 -7.39 -20.38
N TYR A 4 -1.84 -7.32 -20.40
CA TYR A 4 -1.02 -7.77 -19.27
C TYR A 4 -1.29 -6.97 -18.00
N SER A 5 -1.54 -5.66 -18.13
CA SER A 5 -1.87 -4.79 -17.00
C SER A 5 -3.22 -5.14 -16.39
N THR A 6 -4.23 -5.45 -17.22
CA THR A 6 -5.57 -5.83 -16.75
C THR A 6 -5.57 -7.21 -16.11
N ASN A 7 -4.85 -8.17 -16.70
CA ASN A 7 -4.74 -9.53 -16.16
C ASN A 7 -4.00 -9.55 -14.82
N PHE A 8 -2.95 -8.73 -14.68
CA PHE A 8 -2.23 -8.59 -13.41
C PHE A 8 -3.10 -7.96 -12.31
N TRP A 9 -3.88 -6.91 -12.65
CA TRP A 9 -4.87 -6.34 -11.72
C TRP A 9 -5.88 -7.39 -11.24
N MET A 10 -6.47 -8.16 -12.17
CA MET A 10 -7.43 -9.21 -11.79
C MET A 10 -6.81 -10.24 -10.86
N LEU A 11 -5.56 -10.66 -11.10
CA LEU A 11 -4.85 -11.60 -10.24
C LEU A 11 -4.66 -11.04 -8.82
N VAL A 12 -4.19 -9.80 -8.70
CA VAL A 12 -3.97 -9.13 -7.41
C VAL A 12 -5.29 -8.94 -6.66
N PHE A 13 -6.34 -8.49 -7.35
CA PHE A 13 -7.66 -8.34 -6.74
C PHE A 13 -8.21 -9.69 -6.26
N GLU A 14 -8.14 -10.74 -7.09
CA GLU A 14 -8.60 -12.09 -6.72
C GLU A 14 -7.81 -12.68 -5.54
N PHE A 15 -6.54 -12.31 -5.40
CA PHE A 15 -5.70 -12.74 -4.28
C PHE A 15 -6.13 -12.09 -2.97
N PHE A 16 -6.34 -10.77 -2.95
CA PHE A 16 -6.65 -10.01 -1.73
C PHE A 16 -8.14 -9.85 -1.42
N LYS A 17 -9.05 -10.14 -2.35
CA LYS A 17 -10.51 -9.98 -2.13
C LYS A 17 -11.05 -10.77 -0.95
N LYS A 18 -10.35 -11.84 -0.54
CA LYS A 18 -10.72 -12.67 0.62
C LYS A 18 -10.51 -11.95 1.94
N ASP A 19 -9.60 -10.98 1.96
CA ASP A 19 -9.23 -10.20 3.13
C ASP A 19 -9.99 -8.87 3.22
N VAL A 20 -10.85 -8.58 2.24
CA VAL A 20 -11.69 -7.38 2.20
C VAL A 20 -12.79 -7.48 3.26
N GLN A 21 -12.78 -6.52 4.19
CA GLN A 21 -13.77 -6.39 5.27
C GLN A 21 -14.65 -5.16 5.08
N LYS A 22 -14.14 -4.12 4.40
CA LYS A 22 -14.78 -2.82 4.25
C LYS A 22 -14.70 -2.33 2.80
N PRO A 23 -15.59 -1.43 2.34
CA PRO A 23 -15.56 -0.91 0.97
C PRO A 23 -14.22 -0.25 0.59
N GLU A 24 -13.57 0.42 1.55
CA GLU A 24 -12.32 1.17 1.35
C GLU A 24 -11.13 0.24 1.08
N ASP A 25 -11.21 -1.02 1.50
CA ASP A 25 -10.17 -2.03 1.26
C ASP A 25 -9.95 -2.27 -0.23
N ASN A 26 -11.01 -2.21 -1.03
CA ASN A 26 -10.91 -2.35 -2.48
C ASN A 26 -10.05 -1.22 -3.09
N LEU A 27 -10.19 0.00 -2.56
CA LEU A 27 -9.39 1.15 -2.99
C LEU A 27 -7.94 0.99 -2.54
N MET A 28 -7.71 0.47 -1.32
CA MET A 28 -6.36 0.20 -0.83
C MET A 28 -5.65 -0.87 -1.66
N ILE A 29 -6.36 -1.94 -2.07
CA ILE A 29 -5.81 -2.96 -2.99
C ILE A 29 -5.46 -2.34 -4.35
N LEU A 30 -6.31 -1.44 -4.87
CA LEU A 30 -6.04 -0.71 -6.10
C LEU A 30 -4.79 0.17 -6.00
N VAL A 31 -4.65 0.91 -4.90
CA VAL A 31 -3.48 1.76 -4.67
C VAL A 31 -2.23 0.93 -4.49
N HIS A 32 -2.29 -0.17 -3.73
CA HIS A 32 -1.18 -1.10 -3.59
C HIS A 32 -0.72 -1.65 -4.95
N TRP A 33 -1.65 -2.09 -5.80
CA TRP A 33 -1.33 -2.52 -7.16
C TRP A 33 -0.69 -1.43 -8.01
N LEU A 34 -1.18 -0.19 -7.93
CA LEU A 34 -0.57 0.95 -8.62
C LEU A 34 0.86 1.18 -8.13
N LEU A 35 1.13 1.05 -6.83
CA LEU A 35 2.46 1.17 -6.27
C LEU A 35 3.38 0.03 -6.75
N LEU A 36 2.94 -1.22 -6.71
CA LEU A 36 3.69 -2.37 -7.25
C LEU A 36 4.04 -2.17 -8.74
N LYS A 37 3.11 -1.63 -9.52
CA LYS A 37 3.32 -1.33 -10.94
C LYS A 37 4.38 -0.26 -11.18
N ASN A 38 4.65 0.60 -10.20
CA ASN A 38 5.68 1.63 -10.23
C ASN A 38 6.93 1.22 -9.42
N ASP A 39 7.18 -0.08 -9.26
CA ASP A 39 8.37 -0.62 -8.57
C ASP A 39 8.47 -0.22 -7.09
N PHE A 40 7.34 0.05 -6.43
CA PHE A 40 7.29 0.14 -4.97
C PHE A 40 7.11 -1.25 -4.39
N GLN A 41 7.79 -1.54 -3.30
CA GLN A 41 7.63 -2.79 -2.55
C GLN A 41 7.18 -2.49 -1.13
N ILE A 42 6.31 -3.32 -0.56
CA ILE A 42 5.84 -3.14 0.81
C ILE A 42 6.86 -3.69 1.80
N LEU A 43 7.10 -2.96 2.88
CA LEU A 43 8.08 -3.33 3.91
C LEU A 43 7.37 -3.89 5.15
N GLU A 44 6.42 -3.13 5.71
CA GLU A 44 5.69 -3.53 6.92
C GLU A 44 4.42 -2.69 7.15
N LEU A 45 3.59 -3.14 8.10
CA LEU A 45 2.58 -2.33 8.79
C LEU A 45 3.27 -1.48 9.85
N GLY A 46 3.16 -0.16 9.79
CA GLY A 46 3.81 0.63 10.84
C GLY A 46 3.68 2.14 10.72
N CYS A 47 3.46 2.78 11.86
CA CYS A 47 3.43 4.23 12.05
C CYS A 47 4.84 4.81 12.34
N GLU A 48 5.80 3.97 12.70
CA GLU A 48 7.18 4.35 13.01
C GLU A 48 8.08 3.79 11.92
N VAL A 49 8.95 4.65 11.37
CA VAL A 49 9.90 4.28 10.30
C VAL A 49 10.75 3.12 10.80
N THR A 50 10.52 1.93 10.26
CA THR A 50 11.33 0.76 10.61
C THR A 50 12.71 0.98 9.99
N ASN A 51 13.66 1.49 10.78
CA ASN A 51 15.07 1.66 10.39
C ASN A 51 15.83 0.31 10.38
N ASP A 52 15.10 -0.79 10.57
CA ASP A 52 15.66 -2.11 10.69
C ASP A 52 16.01 -2.64 9.29
N LYS A 53 17.31 -2.63 8.97
CA LYS A 53 17.86 -3.00 7.66
C LYS A 53 17.65 -4.48 7.29
N ASN A 54 16.96 -5.24 8.14
CA ASN A 54 16.70 -6.67 7.99
C ASN A 54 15.28 -6.99 7.52
N VAL A 55 14.36 -6.01 7.43
CA VAL A 55 13.02 -6.26 6.88
C VAL A 55 13.15 -6.42 5.37
N GLN A 56 12.84 -7.61 4.86
CA GLN A 56 12.84 -7.88 3.43
C GLN A 56 11.58 -7.28 2.79
N PRO A 57 11.72 -6.49 1.72
CA PRO A 57 10.56 -6.00 0.97
C PRO A 57 9.80 -7.17 0.35
N SER A 58 8.48 -7.04 0.34
CA SER A 58 7.51 -8.02 -0.17
C SER A 58 6.56 -7.31 -1.13
N ASP A 59 5.86 -8.10 -1.94
CA ASP A 59 4.76 -7.62 -2.78
C ASP A 59 3.39 -7.98 -2.18
N ILE A 60 3.39 -8.61 -0.99
CA ILE A 60 2.19 -9.12 -0.32
C ILE A 60 1.81 -8.18 0.81
N LEU A 61 0.57 -7.69 0.82
CA LEU A 61 0.02 -6.90 1.93
C LEU A 61 0.16 -7.68 3.25
N PRO A 62 0.69 -7.06 4.32
CA PRO A 62 0.87 -7.72 5.60
C PRO A 62 -0.43 -8.16 6.25
N THR A 63 -0.39 -9.20 7.08
CA THR A 63 -1.55 -9.65 7.85
C THR A 63 -2.13 -8.51 8.68
N ASN A 64 -3.47 -8.37 8.71
CA ASN A 64 -4.20 -7.32 9.44
C ASN A 64 -4.07 -5.90 8.88
N TRP A 65 -3.69 -5.73 7.60
CA TRP A 65 -3.56 -4.42 6.96
C TRP A 65 -4.82 -3.54 6.96
N SER A 66 -6.01 -4.15 7.02
CA SER A 66 -7.32 -3.47 7.04
C SER A 66 -7.97 -3.39 8.44
N GLN A 67 -7.31 -3.91 9.48
CA GLN A 67 -7.93 -4.06 10.80
C GLN A 67 -8.36 -2.71 11.41
N HIS A 68 -7.59 -1.65 11.19
CA HIS A 68 -7.85 -0.31 11.74
C HIS A 68 -8.71 0.56 10.82
N GLU A 69 -9.24 1.67 11.35
CA GLU A 69 -9.93 2.70 10.54
C GLU A 69 -8.96 3.51 9.67
N THR A 70 -7.71 3.60 10.12
CA THR A 70 -6.63 4.27 9.39
C THR A 70 -5.67 3.22 8.86
N TYR A 71 -5.40 3.28 7.56
CA TYR A 71 -4.40 2.45 6.91
C TYR A 71 -3.03 3.11 7.03
N LYS A 72 -2.01 2.34 7.43
CA LYS A 72 -0.62 2.79 7.54
C LYS A 72 0.30 1.71 6.99
N LEU A 73 0.83 1.94 5.79
CA LEU A 73 1.67 0.99 5.08
C LEU A 73 3.00 1.64 4.73
N GLN A 74 4.09 0.91 4.91
CA GLN A 74 5.42 1.37 4.54
C GLN A 74 5.86 0.74 3.22
N TYR A 75 6.34 1.58 2.31
CA TYR A 75 6.87 1.16 1.03
C TYR A 75 8.32 1.59 0.88
N ILE A 76 9.06 0.84 0.09
CA ILE A 76 10.37 1.22 -0.40
C ILE A 76 10.33 1.38 -1.92
N HIS A 77 10.92 2.44 -2.41
CA HIS A 77 11.11 2.69 -3.84
C HIS A 77 12.42 3.46 -4.03
N ASP A 78 13.27 3.00 -4.95
CA ASP A 78 14.59 3.60 -5.19
C ASP A 78 15.46 3.81 -3.93
N LYS A 79 15.38 2.88 -2.97
CA LYS A 79 16.05 2.93 -1.66
C LYS A 79 15.56 4.08 -0.75
N GLU A 80 14.44 4.71 -1.10
CA GLU A 80 13.76 5.70 -0.28
C GLU A 80 12.52 5.09 0.37
N LEU A 81 12.23 5.50 1.60
CA LEU A 81 11.09 5.01 2.37
C LEU A 81 9.90 5.95 2.20
N PHE A 82 8.74 5.36 1.89
CA PHE A 82 7.48 6.05 1.73
C PHE A 82 6.46 5.52 2.73
N LEU A 83 5.74 6.42 3.39
CA LEU A 83 4.65 6.09 4.29
C LEU A 83 3.33 6.41 3.59
N LEU A 84 2.59 5.37 3.22
CA LEU A 84 1.22 5.49 2.74
C LEU A 84 0.28 5.50 3.93
N THR A 85 -0.44 6.60 4.10
CA THR A 85 -1.49 6.75 5.11
C THR A 85 -2.82 6.94 4.39
N ALA A 86 -3.86 6.21 4.79
CA ALA A 86 -5.21 6.46 4.28
C ALA A 86 -6.24 6.52 5.41
N VAL A 87 -7.16 7.49 5.33
CA VAL A 87 -8.23 7.71 6.30
C VAL A 87 -9.53 7.92 5.56
N LYS A 88 -10.58 7.21 5.98
CA LYS A 88 -11.94 7.48 5.51
C LYS A 88 -12.44 8.79 6.14
N ALA A 89 -12.80 9.75 5.28
CA ALA A 89 -13.41 11.01 5.65
C ALA A 89 -14.81 11.10 4.99
N ALA A 90 -15.85 10.74 5.74
CA ALA A 90 -17.23 10.62 5.26
C ALA A 90 -17.34 9.68 4.05
N GLU A 91 -17.65 10.22 2.87
CA GLU A 91 -17.78 9.46 1.61
C GLU A 91 -16.49 9.42 0.79
N SER A 92 -15.40 9.99 1.30
CA SER A 92 -14.10 10.04 0.62
C SER A 92 -13.05 9.23 1.37
N LEU A 93 -12.09 8.67 0.63
CA LEU A 93 -10.86 8.11 1.19
C LEU A 93 -9.73 9.10 0.92
N VAL A 94 -9.17 9.67 1.97
CA VAL A 94 -8.01 10.57 1.87
C VAL A 94 -6.76 9.71 1.93
N LEU A 95 -5.94 9.77 0.89
CA LEU A 95 -4.65 9.09 0.82
C LEU A 95 -3.53 10.11 0.87
N ASN A 96 -2.45 9.75 1.56
CA ASN A 96 -1.24 10.53 1.67
C ASN A 96 -0.04 9.60 1.46
N LEU A 97 0.79 9.87 0.46
CA LEU A 97 2.06 9.20 0.27
C LEU A 97 3.19 10.14 0.69
N TYR A 98 3.75 9.90 1.87
CA TYR A 98 4.80 10.72 2.46
C TYR A 98 6.18 10.12 2.22
N ASN A 99 7.08 10.83 1.55
CA ASN A 99 8.48 10.43 1.43
C ASN A 99 9.26 10.86 2.68
N VAL A 100 9.82 9.89 3.40
CA VAL A 100 10.51 10.13 4.68
C VAL A 100 11.82 10.90 4.51
N LYS A 101 12.50 10.74 3.37
CA LYS A 101 13.79 11.39 3.09
C LYS A 101 13.63 12.83 2.65
N THR A 102 12.72 13.11 1.71
CA THR A 102 12.47 14.46 1.20
C THR A 102 11.51 15.26 2.08
N LYS A 103 10.79 14.59 3.00
CA LYS A 103 9.71 15.15 3.81
C LYS A 103 8.58 15.78 2.97
N SER A 104 8.42 15.32 1.73
CA SER A 104 7.35 15.76 0.84
C SER A 104 6.16 14.81 0.90
N VAL A 105 4.96 15.38 0.78
CA VAL A 105 3.71 14.65 0.58
C VAL A 105 3.35 14.76 -0.89
N THR A 106 3.00 13.62 -1.51
CA THR A 106 2.55 13.54 -2.90
C THR A 106 1.19 12.87 -3.00
#